data_AF-I0CE69-F1
#
_entry.id   AF-I0CE69-F1
#
_cell.length_a   1.000
_cell.length_b   1.000
_cell.length_c   1.000
_cell.angle_alpha   90.00
_cell.angle_beta   90.00
_cell.angle_gamma   90.00
#
_symmetry.space_group_name_H-M   'P 1'
#
loop_
_entity.id
_entity.type
_entity.pdbx_description
1 polymer ?
#
loop_
_entity_poly.entity_id
_entity_poly.type
_entity_poly.pdbx_seq_one_letter_code
_entity_poly.pdbx_strand_id
1 'polypeptide(L)'
;MKMKLPLLIVSLFFLVACSSSDDTSNVQPTQELSDTNDIEPELEETASNMVPEVEESAPKAELTPIPMSDSFENGRYFLTSQMTENDAENIEYIRKGNDNTSYAKMQIKCSNNEIRKYSADNADALRSANMGDWITPTPDGTDQDIVNFICK
;
A
#
# COMPACT_ATOMS: atom_id res chain seq x y z
N MET A 1 43.16 -38.41 6.14
CA MET A 1 43.50 -37.81 7.44
C MET A 1 42.26 -37.11 7.99
N LYS A 2 41.79 -37.48 9.17
CA LYS A 2 40.68 -36.81 9.87
C LYS A 2 41.31 -35.79 10.82
N MET A 3 41.12 -34.50 10.58
CA MET A 3 41.34 -33.47 11.60
C MET A 3 39.97 -33.01 12.09
N LYS A 4 39.72 -33.27 13.37
CA LYS A 4 38.70 -32.61 14.18
C LYS A 4 39.38 -31.47 14.97
N LEU A 5 38.54 -30.62 15.55
CA LEU A 5 38.76 -29.73 16.72
C LEU A 5 38.90 -28.22 16.36
N PRO A 6 38.49 -27.29 17.24
CA PRO A 6 37.17 -27.14 17.87
C PRO A 6 36.57 -25.72 17.74
N LEU A 7 35.31 -25.64 18.16
CA LEU A 7 34.51 -24.46 18.50
C LEU A 7 35.12 -23.62 19.66
N LEU A 8 34.99 -22.28 19.62
CA LEU A 8 35.04 -21.33 20.76
C LEU A 8 34.39 -19.99 20.30
N ILE A 9 33.11 -19.71 20.59
CA ILE A 9 32.51 -18.90 21.69
C ILE A 9 32.93 -17.40 21.71
N VAL A 10 31.94 -16.55 22.06
CA VAL A 10 32.00 -15.14 22.54
C VAL A 10 31.79 -14.12 21.39
N SER A 11 30.80 -13.21 21.38
CA SER A 11 30.31 -12.38 22.48
C SER A 11 28.87 -11.88 22.30
N LEU A 12 28.24 -11.69 23.45
CA LEU A 12 26.95 -11.06 23.72
C LEU A 12 27.11 -9.52 23.81
N PHE A 13 25.96 -8.83 23.78
CA PHE A 13 25.67 -7.42 24.11
C PHE A 13 25.89 -6.37 23.02
N PHE A 14 24.79 -5.73 22.58
CA PHE A 14 24.46 -4.37 23.00
C PHE A 14 22.94 -4.18 23.01
N LEU A 15 22.39 -4.02 24.23
CA LEU A 15 21.07 -3.42 24.45
C LEU A 15 21.24 -1.91 24.23
N VAL A 16 20.51 -1.33 23.28
CA VAL A 16 20.34 0.13 23.20
C VAL A 16 19.01 0.48 23.83
N ALA A 17 19.09 1.25 24.90
CA ALA A 17 17.98 1.72 25.72
C ALA A 17 17.18 2.82 25.01
N CYS A 18 15.88 2.83 25.30
CA CYS A 18 14.93 3.89 24.99
C CYS A 18 15.39 5.25 25.54
N SER A 19 15.11 6.32 24.81
CA SER A 19 14.89 7.64 25.40
C SER A 19 13.60 8.21 24.81
N SER A 20 12.56 8.19 25.65
CA SER A 20 11.35 8.99 25.50
C SER A 20 11.72 10.41 25.95
N SER A 21 11.46 11.42 25.13
CA SER A 21 11.47 12.82 25.57
C SER A 21 10.06 13.38 25.51
N ASP A 22 9.55 13.54 26.72
CA ASP A 22 8.54 14.43 27.31
C ASP A 22 7.74 15.40 26.42
N ASP A 23 6.44 15.29 26.68
CA ASP A 23 5.39 16.31 26.73
C ASP A 23 5.84 17.76 26.86
N THR A 24 5.25 18.61 26.02
CA THR A 24 4.92 19.99 26.41
C THR A 24 3.44 20.24 26.16
N SER A 25 2.67 20.13 27.24
CA SER A 25 1.41 20.85 27.39
C SER A 25 1.70 22.35 27.44
N ASN A 26 1.02 23.15 26.63
CA ASN A 26 0.84 24.56 26.95
C ASN A 26 -0.62 24.98 26.78
N VAL A 27 -1.07 25.67 27.81
CA VAL A 27 -2.43 26.07 28.13
C VAL A 27 -2.74 27.42 27.46
N GLN A 28 -4.01 27.55 27.03
CA GLN A 28 -4.85 28.73 26.74
C GLN A 28 -4.61 29.99 27.63
N PRO A 29 -5.40 31.10 27.54
CA PRO A 29 -6.29 31.67 26.49
C PRO A 29 -6.11 33.21 26.31
N THR A 30 -6.85 33.86 25.38
CA THR A 30 -7.46 35.24 25.47
C THR A 30 -8.32 35.43 24.20
N GLN A 31 -9.68 35.46 24.21
CA GLN A 31 -10.62 36.61 24.37
C GLN A 31 -10.32 37.80 23.40
N GLU A 32 -11.21 38.51 22.70
CA GLU A 32 -12.65 38.82 22.70
C GLU A 32 -13.05 39.22 21.24
N LEU A 33 -14.23 38.86 20.72
CA LEU A 33 -15.50 39.63 20.63
C LEU A 33 -15.51 40.81 19.62
N SER A 34 -16.43 40.78 18.64
CA SER A 34 -17.03 41.96 17.99
C SER A 34 -18.13 41.56 16.98
N ASP A 35 -19.37 41.58 17.48
CA ASP A 35 -20.66 41.99 16.89
C ASP A 35 -20.96 41.88 15.36
N THR A 36 -21.97 41.04 15.10
CA THR A 36 -23.29 41.37 14.54
C THR A 36 -23.39 42.25 13.29
N ASN A 37 -23.95 41.65 12.22
CA ASN A 37 -25.03 42.27 11.45
C ASN A 37 -25.91 41.19 10.83
N ASP A 38 -27.13 41.08 11.35
CA ASP A 38 -28.29 40.51 10.69
C ASP A 38 -28.58 41.26 9.38
N ILE A 39 -29.05 40.53 8.35
CA ILE A 39 -30.19 40.89 7.48
C ILE A 39 -30.47 39.65 6.61
N GLU A 40 -31.59 39.00 6.92
CA GLU A 40 -32.36 38.16 5.99
C GLU A 40 -33.28 39.09 5.18
N PRO A 41 -33.57 38.79 3.90
CA PRO A 41 -34.85 38.16 3.65
C PRO A 41 -34.88 37.11 2.53
N GLU A 42 -35.87 36.24 2.71
CA GLU A 42 -36.47 35.15 1.95
C GLU A 42 -36.78 35.37 0.44
N LEU A 43 -36.91 34.20 -0.23
CA LEU A 43 -37.80 33.82 -1.36
C LEU A 43 -37.32 33.85 -2.83
N GLU A 44 -37.03 32.63 -3.29
CA GLU A 44 -37.45 31.92 -4.53
C GLU A 44 -37.64 32.67 -5.87
N GLU A 45 -36.97 32.16 -6.92
CA GLU A 45 -37.70 31.65 -8.10
C GLU A 45 -36.88 30.59 -8.85
N THR A 46 -37.54 29.47 -9.13
CA THR A 46 -37.00 28.30 -9.83
C THR A 46 -37.26 28.44 -11.33
N ALA A 47 -36.22 28.40 -12.16
CA ALA A 47 -36.37 28.16 -13.59
C ALA A 47 -35.30 27.19 -14.10
N SER A 48 -35.77 25.96 -14.31
CA SER A 48 -35.13 24.79 -14.91
C SER A 48 -34.21 25.14 -16.09
N ASN A 49 -32.92 24.86 -15.92
CA ASN A 49 -32.01 24.63 -17.04
C ASN A 49 -31.57 23.16 -16.94
N MET A 50 -32.36 22.27 -17.56
CA MET A 50 -31.96 20.89 -17.81
C MET A 50 -30.82 20.89 -18.82
N VAL A 51 -29.59 20.99 -18.34
CA VAL A 51 -28.45 20.43 -19.05
C VAL A 51 -28.48 18.93 -18.75
N PRO A 52 -28.54 18.04 -19.76
CA PRO A 52 -28.30 16.63 -19.50
C PRO A 52 -26.83 16.52 -19.10
N GLU A 53 -26.59 16.41 -17.79
CA GLU A 53 -25.35 15.90 -17.24
C GLU A 53 -25.26 14.45 -17.72
N VAL A 54 -24.64 14.29 -18.90
CA VAL A 54 -24.08 13.01 -19.29
C VAL A 54 -22.97 12.78 -18.29
N GLU A 55 -23.29 12.11 -17.18
CA GLU A 55 -22.30 11.39 -16.40
C GLU A 55 -21.68 10.39 -17.38
N GLU A 56 -20.59 10.82 -18.02
CA GLU A 56 -19.63 9.94 -18.64
C GLU A 56 -19.00 9.16 -17.49
N SER A 57 -19.70 8.11 -17.06
CA SER A 57 -19.19 7.16 -16.10
C SER A 57 -17.95 6.56 -16.76
N ALA A 58 -16.78 7.04 -16.34
CA ALA A 58 -15.51 6.48 -16.77
C ALA A 58 -15.59 4.96 -16.67
N PRO A 59 -15.14 4.20 -17.69
CA PRO A 59 -15.25 2.76 -17.69
C PRO A 59 -14.62 2.23 -16.40
N LYS A 60 -15.45 1.57 -15.57
CA LYS A 60 -15.01 0.91 -14.35
C LYS A 60 -13.96 -0.11 -14.76
N ALA A 61 -12.69 0.21 -14.50
CA ALA A 61 -11.58 -0.67 -14.85
C ALA A 61 -11.84 -2.05 -14.23
N GLU A 62 -11.98 -3.05 -15.09
CA GLU A 62 -12.20 -4.42 -14.65
C GLU A 62 -10.91 -4.92 -14.00
N LEU A 63 -11.00 -5.23 -12.71
CA LEU A 63 -9.88 -5.69 -11.91
C LEU A 63 -9.72 -7.20 -12.07
N THR A 64 -8.50 -7.67 -12.37
CA THR A 64 -8.24 -9.10 -12.51
C THR A 64 -7.90 -9.72 -11.15
N PRO A 65 -8.69 -10.68 -10.62
CA PRO A 65 -8.41 -11.27 -9.32
C PRO A 65 -7.16 -12.16 -9.36
N ILE A 66 -6.35 -12.08 -8.31
CA ILE A 66 -5.19 -12.95 -8.11
C ILE A 66 -5.62 -14.06 -7.12
N PRO A 67 -5.65 -15.34 -7.54
CA PRO A 67 -5.97 -16.44 -6.65
C PRO A 67 -4.92 -16.56 -5.53
N MET A 68 -5.39 -16.73 -4.29
CA MET A 68 -4.50 -17.02 -3.15
C MET A 68 -4.76 -18.44 -2.65
N SER A 69 -3.69 -19.12 -2.26
CA SER A 69 -3.73 -20.44 -1.63
C SER A 69 -4.29 -20.37 -0.21
N ASP A 70 -3.97 -19.30 0.53
CA ASP A 70 -4.55 -19.01 1.84
C ASP A 70 -6.01 -18.53 1.68
N SER A 71 -6.93 -19.26 2.31
CA SER A 71 -8.36 -18.96 2.27
C SER A 71 -8.73 -17.63 2.93
N PHE A 72 -7.93 -17.12 3.87
CA PHE A 72 -8.14 -15.81 4.49
C PHE A 72 -7.70 -14.63 3.59
N GLU A 73 -6.83 -14.91 2.62
CA GLU A 73 -6.33 -13.92 1.66
C GLU A 73 -6.98 -14.04 0.27
N ASN A 74 -7.65 -15.17 -0.01
CA ASN A 74 -8.29 -15.41 -1.29
C ASN A 74 -9.44 -14.43 -1.58
N GLY A 75 -9.47 -13.91 -2.80
CA GLY A 75 -10.43 -12.89 -3.24
C GLY A 75 -10.12 -11.47 -2.75
N ARG A 76 -8.95 -11.24 -2.12
CA ARG A 76 -8.57 -9.91 -1.61
C ARG A 76 -7.57 -9.18 -2.49
N TYR A 77 -6.91 -9.86 -3.42
CA TYR A 77 -5.88 -9.28 -4.28
C TYR A 77 -6.34 -9.16 -5.72
N PHE A 78 -6.05 -8.02 -6.34
CA PHE A 78 -6.45 -7.74 -7.70
C PHE A 78 -5.32 -7.03 -8.45
N LEU A 79 -4.94 -7.59 -9.60
CA LEU A 79 -3.97 -7.00 -10.51
C LEU A 79 -4.58 -5.75 -11.16
N THR A 80 -3.83 -4.64 -11.13
CA THR A 80 -4.23 -3.34 -11.72
C THR A 80 -3.39 -2.96 -12.93
N SER A 81 -2.11 -3.37 -12.97
CA SER A 81 -1.27 -3.22 -14.16
C SER A 81 -0.21 -4.31 -14.22
N GLN A 82 0.25 -4.61 -15.43
CA GLN A 82 1.35 -5.51 -15.69
C GLN A 82 2.10 -5.05 -16.94
N MET A 83 3.43 -5.02 -16.86
CA MET A 83 4.31 -4.79 -18.00
C MET A 83 5.64 -5.52 -17.81
N THR A 84 6.25 -5.98 -18.89
CA THR A 84 7.58 -6.60 -18.84
C THR A 84 8.64 -5.54 -19.17
N GLU A 85 9.67 -5.42 -18.33
CA GLU A 85 10.80 -4.51 -18.56
C GLU A 85 12.08 -5.09 -17.93
N ASN A 86 13.20 -5.07 -18.67
CA ASN A 86 14.51 -5.52 -18.19
C ASN A 86 14.49 -6.95 -17.61
N ASP A 87 13.87 -7.89 -18.33
CA ASP A 87 13.71 -9.30 -17.93
C ASP A 87 12.96 -9.53 -16.61
N ALA A 88 12.17 -8.54 -16.17
CA ALA A 88 11.30 -8.63 -15.01
C ALA A 88 9.87 -8.23 -15.36
N GLU A 89 8.91 -8.93 -14.77
CA GLU A 89 7.51 -8.53 -14.74
C GLU A 89 7.35 -7.43 -13.71
N ASN A 90 6.79 -6.30 -14.12
CA ASN A 90 6.46 -5.16 -13.28
C ASN A 90 4.95 -5.13 -13.12
N ILE A 91 4.47 -5.36 -11.91
CA ILE A 91 3.05 -5.39 -11.62
C ILE A 91 2.70 -4.33 -10.59
N GLU A 92 1.47 -3.84 -10.69
CA GLU A 92 0.79 -3.17 -9.60
C GLU A 92 -0.47 -3.95 -9.27
N TYR A 93 -0.78 -4.04 -7.98
CA TYR A 93 -1.97 -4.71 -7.50
C TYR A 93 -2.51 -4.01 -6.26
N ILE A 94 -3.79 -4.22 -6.00
CA ILE A 94 -4.45 -3.78 -4.78
C ILE A 94 -4.81 -4.97 -3.91
N ARG A 95 -4.73 -4.76 -2.60
CA ARG A 95 -5.28 -5.67 -1.60
C ARG A 95 -6.44 -4.98 -0.89
N LYS A 96 -7.63 -5.55 -1.00
CA LYS A 96 -8.82 -5.11 -0.28
C LYS A 96 -8.95 -5.91 1.02
N GLY A 97 -8.70 -5.26 2.14
CA GLY A 97 -9.07 -5.75 3.46
C GLY A 97 -10.49 -5.35 3.84
N ASN A 98 -10.90 -5.81 5.03
CA ASN A 98 -12.20 -5.46 5.59
C ASN A 98 -12.28 -3.96 5.91
N ASP A 99 -11.20 -3.43 6.47
CA ASP A 99 -11.17 -2.05 7.00
C ASP A 99 -10.26 -1.12 6.19
N ASN A 100 -9.41 -1.67 5.32
CA ASN A 100 -8.46 -0.89 4.55
C ASN A 100 -8.21 -1.45 3.14
N THR A 101 -7.81 -0.58 2.22
CA THR A 101 -7.26 -0.97 0.93
C THR A 101 -5.80 -0.56 0.90
N SER A 102 -4.91 -1.47 0.52
CA SER A 102 -3.52 -1.17 0.25
C SER A 102 -3.19 -1.37 -1.21
N TYR A 103 -2.20 -0.62 -1.67
CA TYR A 103 -1.68 -0.62 -3.03
C TYR A 103 -0.26 -1.14 -2.99
N ALA A 104 0.14 -1.90 -4.00
CA ALA A 104 1.47 -2.47 -4.05
C ALA A 104 2.01 -2.47 -5.47
N LYS A 105 3.33 -2.31 -5.55
CA LYS A 105 4.12 -2.50 -6.76
C LYS A 105 5.11 -3.62 -6.49
N MET A 106 5.23 -4.56 -7.42
CA MET A 106 6.16 -5.68 -7.32
C MET A 106 6.87 -5.86 -8.65
N GLN A 107 8.18 -6.12 -8.57
CA GLN A 107 8.94 -6.64 -9.69
C GLN A 107 9.27 -8.11 -9.45
N ILE A 108 9.16 -8.91 -10.50
CA ILE A 108 9.30 -10.36 -10.45
C ILE A 108 10.25 -10.81 -11.55
N LYS A 109 11.32 -11.51 -11.18
CA LYS A 109 12.15 -12.25 -12.12
C LYS A 109 11.72 -13.71 -12.13
N CYS A 110 10.94 -14.08 -13.13
CA CYS A 110 10.38 -15.44 -13.23
C CYS A 110 11.47 -16.53 -13.40
N SER A 111 12.64 -16.18 -13.94
CA SER A 111 13.73 -17.13 -14.21
C SER A 111 14.39 -17.69 -12.95
N ASN A 112 14.39 -16.94 -11.85
CA ASN A 112 15.08 -17.31 -10.61
C ASN A 112 14.22 -17.16 -9.34
N ASN A 113 12.91 -16.93 -9.50
CA ASN A 113 11.96 -16.77 -8.39
C ASN A 113 12.40 -15.67 -7.40
N GLU A 114 12.83 -14.52 -7.91
CA GLU A 114 13.16 -13.35 -7.11
C GLU A 114 12.10 -12.26 -7.27
N ILE A 115 11.78 -11.60 -6.16
CA ILE A 115 10.90 -10.44 -6.13
C ILE A 115 11.57 -9.27 -5.41
N ARG A 116 11.09 -8.06 -5.70
CA ARG A 116 11.22 -6.89 -4.82
C ARG A 116 9.92 -6.12 -4.88
N LYS A 117 9.50 -5.54 -3.75
CA LYS A 117 8.15 -4.99 -3.64
C LYS A 117 8.10 -3.77 -2.73
N TYR A 118 7.09 -2.95 -2.96
CA TYR A 118 6.72 -1.84 -2.11
C TYR A 118 5.20 -1.81 -1.94
N SER A 119 4.73 -1.41 -0.76
CA SER A 119 3.31 -1.26 -0.47
C SER A 119 3.04 0.05 0.25
N ALA A 120 1.87 0.63 -0.02
CA ALA A 120 1.42 1.89 0.54
C ALA A 120 -0.10 1.93 0.65
N ASP A 121 -0.62 2.91 1.39
CA ASP A 121 -2.05 3.11 1.59
C ASP A 121 -2.72 3.90 0.44
N ASN A 122 -1.96 4.32 -0.57
CA ASN A 122 -2.46 4.99 -1.77
C ASN A 122 -1.61 4.64 -3.01
N ALA A 123 -2.21 4.78 -4.19
CA ALA A 123 -1.56 4.46 -5.46
C ALA A 123 -0.44 5.43 -5.85
N ASP A 124 -0.56 6.72 -5.49
CA ASP A 124 0.42 7.74 -5.88
C ASP A 124 1.80 7.49 -5.28
N ALA A 125 1.85 6.94 -4.06
CA ALA A 125 3.08 6.54 -3.39
C ALA A 125 3.89 5.47 -4.17
N LEU A 126 3.26 4.72 -5.09
CA LEU A 126 3.96 3.71 -5.88
C LEU A 126 4.89 4.29 -6.95
N ARG A 127 4.64 5.53 -7.40
CA ARG A 127 5.32 6.12 -8.57
C ARG A 127 6.82 6.36 -8.34
N SER A 128 7.20 6.70 -7.12
CA SER A 128 8.58 7.01 -6.71
C SER A 128 9.15 6.04 -5.69
N ALA A 129 8.47 4.91 -5.49
CA ALA A 129 8.82 3.93 -4.47
C ALA A 129 10.21 3.32 -4.68
N ASN A 130 11.00 3.27 -3.61
CA ASN A 130 12.16 2.38 -3.54
C ASN A 130 11.67 0.98 -3.12
N MET A 131 11.80 0.00 -4.01
CA MET A 131 11.32 -1.37 -3.78
C MET A 131 12.28 -2.26 -2.97
N GLY A 132 13.42 -1.71 -2.55
CA GLY A 132 14.41 -2.44 -1.77
C GLY A 132 15.14 -3.53 -2.56
N ASP A 133 15.67 -4.50 -1.80
CA ASP A 133 16.50 -5.58 -2.31
C ASP A 133 15.66 -6.71 -2.94
N TRP A 134 16.30 -7.48 -3.81
CA TRP A 134 15.74 -8.72 -4.35
C TRP A 134 15.76 -9.81 -3.28
N ILE A 135 14.63 -10.47 -3.11
CA ILE A 135 14.44 -11.56 -2.15
C ILE A 135 13.73 -12.74 -2.83
N THR A 136 13.92 -13.95 -2.31
CA THR A 136 13.09 -15.09 -2.66
C THR A 136 11.79 -15.02 -1.86
N PRO A 137 10.60 -15.11 -2.49
CA PRO A 137 9.34 -15.13 -1.77
C PRO A 137 9.27 -16.38 -0.88
N THR A 138 8.61 -16.25 0.27
CA THR A 138 8.39 -17.39 1.18
C THR A 138 7.53 -18.45 0.48
N PRO A 139 7.95 -19.73 0.49
CA PRO A 139 7.11 -20.82 -0.02
C PRO A 139 5.72 -20.80 0.62
N ASP A 140 4.69 -21.05 -0.17
CA ASP A 140 3.27 -21.03 0.24
C ASP A 140 2.78 -19.68 0.81
N GLY A 141 3.57 -18.60 0.63
CA GLY A 141 3.19 -17.24 1.01
C GLY A 141 2.43 -16.51 -0.10
N THR A 142 1.76 -15.41 0.27
CA THR A 142 0.99 -14.57 -0.69
C THR A 142 1.85 -14.05 -1.84
N ASP A 143 3.09 -13.68 -1.57
CA ASP A 143 4.04 -13.27 -2.61
C ASP A 143 4.31 -14.42 -3.60
N GLN A 144 4.41 -15.66 -3.13
CA GLN A 144 4.60 -16.81 -4.01
C GLN A 144 3.35 -17.09 -4.85
N ASP A 145 2.15 -16.90 -4.31
CA ASP A 145 0.90 -16.99 -5.08
C ASP A 145 0.83 -15.94 -6.19
N ILE A 146 1.25 -14.70 -5.90
CA ILE A 146 1.36 -13.64 -6.91
C ILE A 146 2.37 -14.04 -7.99
N VAL A 147 3.54 -14.56 -7.61
CA VAL A 147 4.53 -15.05 -8.58
C VAL A 147 3.96 -16.17 -9.46
N ASN A 148 3.29 -17.16 -8.86
CA ASN A 148 2.66 -18.27 -9.57
C ASN A 148 1.59 -17.79 -10.56
N PHE A 149 0.86 -16.73 -10.20
CA PHE A 149 -0.15 -16.14 -11.07
C PHE A 149 0.45 -15.42 -12.28
N ILE A 150 1.59 -14.73 -12.09
CA ILE A 150 2.24 -13.91 -13.11
C ILE A 150 3.15 -14.72 -14.04
N CYS A 151 3.99 -15.62 -13.49
CA CYS A 151 5.07 -16.31 -14.19
C CYS A 151 4.63 -17.60 -14.91
N LYS A 152 3.48 -17.58 -15.59
CA LYS A 152 2.91 -18.74 -16.29
C LYS A 152 3.79 -19.30 -17.41
#